data_AF-A0A820V9S0-F1
#
_entry.id   AF-A0A820V9S0-F1
#
_cell.length_a   1.000
_cell.length_b   1.000
_cell.length_c   1.000
_cell.angle_alpha   90.00
_cell.angle_beta   90.00
_cell.angle_gamma   90.00
#
_symmetry.space_group_name_H-M   'P 1'
#
loop_
_entity.id
_entity.type
_entity.pdbx_description
1 polymer ?
#
loop_
_entity_poly.entity_id
_entity_poly.type
_entity_poly.pdbx_seq_one_letter_code
_entity_poly.pdbx_strand_id
1 'polypeptide(L)'
;SSNLPHMHVNDAKHLIAPLQWFGLWTKSTTNITVIQLITPYLCVILGVAVLQLVRRHKSLSLSDLLHSTQICLFPNVNIQSMNDSTWNTIKYLCNYGSYRFGLELTFFASLCLIIIRMDAIALIHAILLLVCILLSRQYVRRFWKLYRIYASASAVWLYFNALGR
;
A
#
# COMPACT_ATOMS: atom_id res chain seq x y z
N SER A 1 1.49 17.79 -57.75
CA SER A 1 2.30 18.22 -56.61
C SER A 1 1.51 17.96 -55.33
N SER A 2 1.63 16.77 -54.71
CA SER A 2 0.94 16.47 -53.44
C SER A 2 1.43 15.17 -52.78
N ASN A 3 2.75 14.93 -52.77
CA ASN A 3 3.36 13.76 -52.10
C ASN A 3 4.17 14.19 -50.87
N LEU A 4 3.56 14.89 -49.90
CA LEU A 4 4.14 15.12 -48.57
C LEU A 4 3.01 15.37 -47.57
N PRO A 5 2.67 14.34 -46.77
CA PRO A 5 2.82 14.49 -45.31
C PRO A 5 3.22 13.19 -44.58
N HIS A 6 3.66 12.13 -45.29
CA HIS A 6 3.93 10.83 -44.66
C HIS A 6 5.25 10.76 -43.87
N MET A 7 6.21 11.65 -44.16
CA MET A 7 7.54 11.64 -43.50
C MET A 7 7.45 12.19 -42.06
N HIS A 8 6.81 13.35 -41.86
CA HIS A 8 6.66 13.97 -40.55
C HIS A 8 5.87 13.13 -39.54
N VAL A 9 4.92 12.31 -39.99
CA VAL A 9 4.11 11.47 -39.09
C VAL A 9 4.92 10.30 -38.53
N ASN A 10 5.85 9.73 -39.30
CA ASN A 10 6.67 8.61 -38.85
C ASN A 10 7.78 9.07 -37.88
N ASP A 11 8.38 10.24 -38.15
CA ASP A 11 9.37 10.84 -37.24
C ASP A 11 8.73 11.21 -35.89
N ALA A 12 7.51 11.77 -35.92
CA ALA A 12 6.77 12.06 -34.70
C ALA A 12 6.43 10.78 -33.90
N LYS A 13 6.00 9.70 -34.56
CA LYS A 13 5.70 8.42 -33.88
C LYS A 13 6.92 7.84 -33.18
N HIS A 14 8.10 7.91 -33.81
CA HIS A 14 9.34 7.41 -33.23
C HIS A 14 9.77 8.21 -31.99
N LEU A 15 9.47 9.51 -31.95
CA LEU A 15 9.73 10.36 -30.79
C LEU A 15 8.70 10.20 -29.66
N ILE A 16 7.44 9.90 -30.00
CA ILE A 16 6.33 9.78 -29.04
C ILE A 16 6.37 8.46 -28.27
N ALA A 17 6.78 7.36 -28.89
CA ALA A 17 6.82 6.03 -28.25
C ALA A 17 7.67 5.98 -26.95
N PRO A 18 8.91 6.50 -26.90
CA PRO A 18 9.67 6.54 -25.65
C PRO A 18 9.04 7.50 -24.62
N LEU A 19 8.48 8.64 -25.06
CA LEU A 19 7.82 9.59 -24.15
C LEU A 19 6.58 8.99 -23.47
N GLN A 20 5.79 8.21 -24.21
CA GLN A 20 4.64 7.49 -23.67
C GLN A 20 5.07 6.40 -22.68
N TRP A 21 6.16 5.68 -22.97
CA TRP A 21 6.73 4.71 -22.04
C TRP A 21 7.22 5.36 -20.73
N PHE A 22 7.79 6.56 -20.80
CA PHE A 22 8.14 7.36 -19.61
C PHE A 22 6.91 7.95 -18.88
N GLY A 23 5.69 7.69 -19.36
CA GLY A 23 4.46 8.17 -18.74
C GLY A 23 4.09 9.62 -19.09
N LEU A 24 4.78 10.24 -20.05
CA LEU A 24 4.45 11.55 -20.59
C LEU A 24 3.39 11.40 -21.69
N TRP A 25 2.14 11.23 -21.27
CA TRP A 25 1.02 11.15 -22.20
C TRP A 25 0.81 12.50 -22.89
N THR A 26 1.28 12.61 -24.14
CA THR A 26 0.95 13.76 -25.00
C THR A 26 -0.54 13.72 -25.32
N LYS A 27 -1.20 14.88 -25.19
CA LYS A 27 -2.66 15.14 -25.28
C LYS A 27 -3.35 14.66 -26.58
N SER A 28 -2.63 14.05 -27.52
CA SER A 28 -3.09 13.83 -28.89
C SER A 28 -4.08 12.66 -29.07
N THR A 29 -4.39 11.87 -28.04
CA THR A 29 -5.13 10.60 -28.24
C THR A 29 -6.34 10.38 -27.31
N THR A 30 -6.58 11.21 -26.29
CA THR A 30 -7.72 11.04 -25.37
C THR A 30 -8.28 12.37 -24.85
N ASN A 31 -9.61 12.45 -24.69
CA ASN A 31 -10.35 13.59 -24.10
C ASN A 31 -10.12 13.77 -22.59
N ILE A 32 -8.92 13.47 -22.10
CA ILE A 32 -8.56 13.56 -20.68
C ILE A 32 -7.95 14.94 -20.46
N THR A 33 -8.54 15.71 -19.53
CA THR A 33 -8.03 17.04 -19.18
C THR A 33 -6.68 16.90 -18.47
N VAL A 34 -5.73 17.79 -18.75
CA VAL A 34 -4.39 17.82 -18.10
C VAL A 34 -4.48 17.74 -16.57
N ILE A 35 -5.53 18.33 -16.00
CA ILE A 35 -5.85 18.28 -14.58
C ILE A 35 -6.00 16.83 -14.11
N GLN A 36 -6.76 15.98 -14.80
CA GLN A 36 -6.99 14.57 -14.41
C GLN A 36 -5.70 13.74 -14.40
N LEU A 37 -4.74 14.06 -15.28
CA LEU A 37 -3.44 13.40 -15.30
C LEU A 37 -2.58 13.78 -14.08
N ILE A 38 -2.65 15.04 -13.64
CA ILE A 38 -1.81 15.58 -12.55
C ILE A 38 -2.46 15.38 -11.17
N THR A 39 -3.80 15.30 -11.09
CA THR A 39 -4.56 15.09 -9.85
C THR A 39 -4.02 13.96 -8.95
N PRO A 40 -3.75 12.73 -9.43
CA PRO A 40 -3.25 11.67 -8.56
C PRO A 40 -1.88 12.01 -7.95
N TYR A 41 -0.99 12.65 -8.71
CA TYR A 41 0.32 13.08 -8.21
C TYR A 41 0.19 14.16 -7.13
N LEU A 42 -0.72 15.14 -7.33
CA LEU A 42 -1.01 16.16 -6.32
C LEU A 42 -1.60 15.54 -5.04
N CYS A 43 -2.48 14.55 -5.15
CA CYS A 43 -3.02 13.84 -3.99
C CYS A 43 -1.91 13.14 -3.19
N VAL A 44 -0.95 12.50 -3.85
CA VAL A 44 0.19 11.86 -3.17
C VAL A 44 1.06 12.90 -2.47
N ILE A 45 1.41 14.00 -3.15
CA ILE A 45 2.23 15.08 -2.57
C ILE A 45 1.52 15.71 -1.37
N LEU A 46 0.23 16.01 -1.49
CA LEU A 46 -0.59 16.55 -0.39
C LEU A 46 -0.65 15.57 0.78
N GLY A 47 -0.87 14.27 0.52
CA GLY A 47 -0.88 13.24 1.55
C GLY A 47 0.45 13.15 2.31
N VAL A 48 1.58 13.21 1.60
CA VAL A 48 2.92 13.25 2.21
C VAL A 48 3.11 14.54 3.01
N ALA A 49 2.72 15.70 2.47
CA ALA A 49 2.84 16.99 3.18
C ALA A 49 2.03 17.01 4.49
N VAL A 50 0.78 16.51 4.45
CA VAL A 50 -0.06 16.36 5.65
C VAL A 50 0.57 15.40 6.65
N LEU A 51 1.11 14.26 6.20
CA LEU A 51 1.80 13.32 7.08
C LEU A 51 3.01 13.97 7.79
N GLN A 52 3.80 14.75 7.06
CA GLN A 52 4.95 15.46 7.61
C GLN A 52 4.53 16.56 8.58
N LEU A 53 3.45 17.28 8.27
CA LEU A 53 2.86 18.27 9.17
C LEU A 53 2.37 17.61 10.48
N VAL A 54 1.63 16.50 10.38
CA VAL A 54 1.16 15.75 11.54
C VAL A 54 2.33 15.22 12.36
N ARG A 55 3.36 14.67 11.72
CA ARG A 55 4.57 14.18 12.41
C ARG A 55 5.31 15.31 13.12
N ARG A 56 5.45 16.48 12.48
CA ARG A 56 6.09 17.65 13.08
C ARG A 56 5.28 18.20 14.24
N HIS A 57 3.97 18.33 14.07
CA HIS A 57 3.07 18.78 15.13
C HIS A 57 3.08 17.80 16.31
N LYS A 58 3.04 16.49 16.03
CA LYS A 58 3.20 15.46 17.06
C LYS A 58 4.57 15.53 17.71
N SER A 59 5.66 15.73 16.97
CA SER A 59 7.01 15.84 17.55
C SER A 59 7.17 17.06 18.46
N LEU A 60 6.54 18.18 18.10
CA LEU A 60 6.54 19.41 18.90
C LEU A 60 5.60 19.33 20.11
N SER A 61 4.53 18.54 20.01
CA SER A 61 3.59 18.29 21.12
C SER A 61 4.03 17.14 22.03
N LEU A 62 4.77 16.15 21.52
CA LEU A 62 5.29 15.01 22.30
C LEU A 62 6.53 15.37 23.12
N SER A 63 7.30 16.41 22.77
CA SER A 63 8.42 16.84 23.62
C SER A 63 7.97 17.18 25.04
N ASP A 64 6.73 17.65 25.21
CA ASP A 64 6.15 17.95 26.51
C ASP A 64 5.42 16.74 27.15
N LEU A 65 5.11 15.69 26.37
CA LEU A 65 4.28 14.55 26.79
C LEU A 65 5.05 13.21 26.89
N LEU A 66 6.29 13.14 26.41
CA LEU A 66 7.13 11.92 26.37
C LEU A 66 7.46 11.33 27.74
N HIS A 67 7.13 12.02 28.83
CA HIS A 67 7.27 11.49 30.19
C HIS A 67 6.14 10.53 30.60
N SER A 68 5.04 10.45 29.85
CA SER A 68 3.87 9.67 30.28
C SER A 68 3.30 8.77 29.18
N THR A 69 3.75 7.52 29.21
CA THR A 69 2.99 6.30 28.85
C THR A 69 2.58 6.08 27.39
N GLN A 70 2.29 4.80 27.08
CA GLN A 70 2.05 4.26 25.74
C GLN A 70 1.10 5.12 24.88
N ILE A 71 1.47 5.33 23.61
CA ILE A 71 0.68 6.03 22.59
C ILE A 71 -0.62 5.23 22.34
N CYS A 72 -1.65 5.49 23.13
CA CYS A 72 -2.99 4.93 22.98
C CYS A 72 -3.94 5.99 22.44
N LEU A 73 -4.85 5.59 21.53
CA LEU A 73 -5.80 6.51 20.90
C LEU A 73 -6.85 7.04 21.90
N PHE A 74 -7.15 6.23 22.93
CA PHE A 74 -8.04 6.57 24.03
C PHE A 74 -7.41 6.10 25.35
N PRO A 75 -6.82 7.01 26.16
CA PRO A 75 -6.12 6.64 27.39
C PRO A 75 -7.06 6.08 28.49
N ASN A 76 -8.37 6.32 28.38
CA ASN A 76 -9.36 5.95 29.40
C ASN A 76 -9.90 4.52 29.26
N VAL A 77 -9.41 3.70 28.32
CA VAL A 77 -9.99 2.37 28.07
C VAL A 77 -9.01 1.27 28.49
N ASN A 78 -9.32 0.66 29.62
CA ASN A 78 -8.54 -0.42 30.22
C ASN A 78 -9.27 -1.76 30.08
N ILE A 79 -8.55 -2.89 30.24
CA ILE A 79 -9.13 -4.25 30.17
C ILE A 79 -10.35 -4.41 31.09
N GLN A 80 -10.31 -3.76 32.26
CA GLN A 80 -11.40 -3.78 33.25
C GLN A 80 -12.68 -3.10 32.74
N SER A 81 -12.55 -1.99 32.00
CA SER A 81 -13.69 -1.23 31.44
C SER A 81 -14.30 -1.85 30.18
N MET A 82 -13.75 -2.96 29.69
CA MET A 82 -14.20 -3.64 28.47
C MET A 82 -15.56 -4.32 28.66
N ASN A 83 -15.86 -4.82 29.87
CA ASN A 83 -17.11 -5.56 30.12
C ASN A 83 -18.32 -4.65 30.37
N ASP A 84 -18.11 -3.34 30.55
CA ASP A 84 -19.17 -2.42 30.95
C ASP A 84 -20.10 -2.03 29.79
N SER A 85 -19.60 -2.01 28.55
CA SER A 85 -20.42 -1.69 27.37
C SER A 85 -19.78 -2.14 26.06
N THR A 86 -20.60 -2.47 25.07
CA THR A 86 -20.18 -2.75 23.69
C THR A 86 -19.37 -1.61 23.07
N TRP A 87 -19.69 -0.36 23.44
CA TRP A 87 -18.97 0.82 22.97
C TRP A 87 -17.54 0.89 23.53
N ASN A 88 -17.33 0.52 24.80
CA ASN A 88 -15.99 0.44 25.37
C ASN A 88 -15.18 -0.71 24.75
N THR A 89 -15.81 -1.83 24.39
CA THR A 89 -15.16 -2.92 23.64
C THR A 89 -14.68 -2.45 22.26
N ILE A 90 -15.48 -1.65 21.53
CA ILE A 90 -15.06 -1.09 20.23
C ILE A 90 -13.88 -0.13 20.43
N LYS A 91 -13.92 0.77 21.42
CA LYS A 91 -12.78 1.66 21.71
C LYS A 91 -11.51 0.88 22.08
N TYR A 92 -11.66 -0.20 22.85
CA TYR A 92 -10.56 -1.10 23.20
C TYR A 92 -10.01 -1.80 21.95
N LEU A 93 -10.89 -2.27 21.07
CA LEU A 93 -10.52 -2.89 19.79
C LEU A 93 -9.84 -1.88 18.85
N CYS A 94 -10.25 -0.62 18.81
CA CYS A 94 -9.54 0.40 18.03
C CYS A 94 -8.13 0.67 18.57
N ASN A 95 -7.93 0.55 19.89
CA ASN A 95 -6.64 0.79 20.53
C ASN A 95 -5.67 -0.41 20.40
N TYR A 96 -6.17 -1.64 20.59
CA TYR A 96 -5.36 -2.86 20.64
C TYR A 96 -5.65 -3.87 19.51
N GLY A 97 -6.56 -3.56 18.59
CA GLY A 97 -7.03 -4.48 17.56
C GLY A 97 -5.93 -4.93 16.62
N SER A 98 -5.12 -4.01 16.11
CA SER A 98 -3.97 -4.36 15.27
C SER A 98 -2.91 -5.16 16.02
N TYR A 99 -2.77 -4.96 17.33
CA TYR A 99 -1.83 -5.73 18.15
C TYR A 99 -2.33 -7.16 18.38
N ARG A 100 -3.63 -7.34 18.67
CA ARG A 100 -4.21 -8.65 18.97
C ARG A 100 -4.51 -9.47 17.72
N PHE A 101 -5.08 -8.84 16.70
CA PHE A 101 -5.59 -9.48 15.47
C PHE A 101 -4.74 -9.23 14.22
N GLY A 102 -3.69 -8.40 14.29
CA GLY A 102 -2.96 -7.99 13.08
C GLY A 102 -2.39 -9.14 12.24
N LEU A 103 -1.92 -10.21 12.89
CA LEU A 103 -1.44 -11.41 12.16
C LEU A 103 -2.57 -12.14 11.44
N GLU A 104 -3.70 -12.35 12.12
CA GLU A 104 -4.87 -13.03 11.56
C GLU A 104 -5.48 -12.23 10.39
N LEU A 105 -5.54 -10.91 10.54
CA LEU A 105 -6.01 -9.98 9.51
C LEU A 105 -5.07 -9.96 8.29
N THR A 106 -3.75 -10.06 8.52
CA THR A 106 -2.81 -10.15 7.40
C THR A 106 -2.92 -11.49 6.67
N PHE A 107 -3.13 -12.61 7.38
CA PHE A 107 -3.40 -13.89 6.73
C PHE A 107 -4.68 -13.86 5.90
N PHE A 108 -5.75 -13.24 6.42
CA PHE A 108 -6.99 -13.06 5.68
C PHE A 108 -6.78 -12.19 4.42
N ALA A 109 -6.07 -11.07 4.53
CA ALA A 109 -5.75 -10.23 3.38
C ALA A 109 -4.93 -10.98 2.32
N SER A 110 -3.94 -11.77 2.74
CA SER A 110 -3.16 -12.60 1.84
C SER A 110 -3.98 -13.73 1.21
N LEU A 111 -4.96 -14.29 1.92
CA LEU A 111 -5.92 -15.25 1.37
C LEU A 111 -6.80 -14.61 0.29
N CYS A 112 -7.33 -13.41 0.54
CA CYS A 112 -8.08 -12.65 -0.47
C CYS A 112 -7.24 -12.37 -1.71
N LEU A 113 -5.94 -12.05 -1.53
CA LEU A 113 -5.02 -11.84 -2.64
C LEU A 113 -4.82 -13.10 -3.49
N ILE A 114 -4.77 -14.29 -2.87
CA ILE A 114 -4.67 -15.58 -3.58
C ILE A 114 -5.95 -15.85 -4.37
N ILE A 115 -7.11 -15.63 -3.77
CA ILE A 115 -8.41 -15.89 -4.43
C ILE A 115 -8.58 -15.01 -5.67
N ILE A 116 -8.13 -13.76 -5.62
CA ILE A 116 -8.23 -12.83 -6.76
C ILE A 116 -7.19 -13.14 -7.85
N ARG A 117 -6.08 -13.82 -7.52
CA ARG A 117 -5.00 -14.12 -8.47
C ARG A 117 -5.05 -15.56 -8.98
N MET A 118 -5.30 -15.72 -10.28
CA MET A 118 -5.23 -17.00 -11.00
C MET A 118 -3.84 -17.26 -11.60
N ASP A 119 -2.75 -17.14 -10.82
CA ASP A 119 -1.36 -17.34 -11.29
C ASP A 119 -0.57 -18.29 -10.39
N ALA A 120 0.46 -18.98 -10.92
CA ALA A 120 1.33 -19.92 -10.19
C ALA A 120 1.99 -19.32 -8.92
N ILE A 121 2.19 -18.00 -8.89
CA ILE A 121 2.70 -17.27 -7.72
C ILE A 121 1.69 -17.31 -6.55
N ALA A 122 0.39 -17.38 -6.83
CA ALA A 122 -0.66 -17.49 -5.81
C ALA A 122 -0.60 -18.83 -5.08
N LEU A 123 -0.23 -19.93 -5.76
CA LEU A 123 -0.02 -21.24 -5.13
C LEU A 123 1.12 -21.20 -4.11
N ILE A 124 2.22 -20.54 -4.45
CA ILE A 124 3.36 -20.36 -3.53
C ILE A 124 2.92 -19.52 -2.32
N HIS A 125 2.10 -18.48 -2.52
CA HIS A 125 1.53 -17.71 -1.41
C HIS A 125 0.62 -18.55 -0.52
N ALA A 126 -0.19 -19.45 -1.08
CA ALA A 126 -1.05 -20.35 -0.32
C ALA A 126 -0.26 -21.32 0.56
N ILE A 127 0.80 -21.93 0.01
CA ILE A 127 1.68 -22.84 0.75
C ILE A 127 2.41 -22.08 1.88
N LEU A 128 2.96 -20.90 1.58
CA LEU A 128 3.63 -20.06 2.58
C LEU A 128 2.68 -19.63 3.71
N LEU A 129 1.43 -19.31 3.39
CA LEU A 129 0.39 -19.01 4.39
C LEU A 129 0.03 -20.23 5.23
N LEU A 130 -0.13 -21.40 4.62
CA LEU A 130 -0.43 -22.63 5.35
C LEU A 130 0.67 -22.96 6.37
N VAL A 131 1.94 -22.82 5.96
CA VAL A 131 3.09 -22.98 6.87
C VAL A 131 3.03 -21.95 8.01
N CYS A 132 2.64 -20.70 7.74
CA CYS A 132 2.50 -19.68 8.78
C CYS A 132 1.39 -19.99 9.80
N ILE A 133 0.29 -20.60 9.35
CA ILE A 133 -0.83 -20.99 10.23
C ILE A 133 -0.43 -22.18 11.13
N LEU A 134 0.38 -23.10 10.62
CA LEU A 134 0.83 -24.29 11.36
C LEU A 134 1.97 -24.01 12.35
N LEU A 135 2.70 -22.90 12.20
CA LEU A 135 3.81 -22.52 13.07
C LEU A 135 3.34 -21.81 14.34
N SER A 136 3.99 -22.10 15.48
CA SER A 136 3.72 -21.36 16.72
C SER A 136 4.14 -19.88 16.61
N ARG A 137 3.47 -18.98 17.36
CA ARG A 137 3.68 -17.51 17.29
C ARG A 137 5.15 -17.08 17.42
N GLN A 138 5.99 -17.89 18.06
CA GLN A 138 7.42 -17.62 18.21
C GLN A 138 8.20 -17.80 16.91
N TYR A 139 7.86 -18.82 16.12
CA TYR A 139 8.47 -19.10 14.83
C TYR A 139 7.89 -18.22 13.72
N VAL A 140 6.60 -17.91 13.78
CA VAL A 140 5.95 -16.96 12.86
C VAL A 140 6.69 -15.62 12.84
N ARG A 141 7.11 -15.09 14.00
CA ARG A 141 7.89 -13.84 14.06
C ARG A 141 9.22 -13.90 13.29
N ARG A 142 9.91 -15.04 13.30
CA ARG A 142 11.17 -15.22 12.54
C ARG A 142 10.87 -15.34 11.04
N PHE A 143 9.88 -16.16 10.70
CA PHE A 143 9.44 -16.37 9.33
C PHE A 143 8.84 -15.11 8.69
N TRP A 144 8.24 -14.23 9.49
CA TRP A 144 7.62 -12.98 9.05
C TRP A 144 8.59 -12.07 8.29
N LYS A 145 9.85 -12.03 8.70
CA LYS A 145 10.87 -11.25 7.99
C LYS A 145 11.07 -11.78 6.57
N LEU A 146 11.17 -13.09 6.41
CA LEU A 146 11.32 -13.75 5.12
C LEU A 146 10.08 -13.56 4.26
N TYR A 147 8.89 -13.74 4.83
CA TYR A 147 7.62 -13.55 4.14
C TYR A 147 7.47 -12.13 3.58
N ARG A 148 7.85 -11.10 4.36
CA ARG A 148 7.83 -9.70 3.89
C ARG A 148 8.78 -9.45 2.73
N ILE A 149 9.99 -10.02 2.78
CA ILE A 149 10.96 -9.90 1.69
C ILE A 149 10.39 -10.55 0.43
N TYR A 150 9.88 -11.78 0.53
CA TYR A 150 9.23 -12.48 -0.56
C TYR A 150 8.06 -11.69 -1.15
N ALA A 151 7.18 -11.15 -0.31
CA ALA A 151 6.02 -10.35 -0.75
C ALA A 151 6.46 -9.05 -1.47
N SER A 152 7.52 -8.40 -0.99
CA SER A 152 8.07 -7.21 -1.67
C SER A 152 8.70 -7.57 -3.02
N ALA A 153 9.45 -8.67 -3.08
CA ALA A 153 10.07 -9.15 -4.32
C ALA A 153 9.01 -9.57 -5.35
N SER A 154 7.93 -10.24 -4.92
CA SER A 154 6.84 -10.64 -5.80
C SER A 154 6.05 -9.45 -6.35
N ALA A 155 5.92 -8.36 -5.56
CA ALA A 155 5.32 -7.11 -6.03
C ALA A 155 6.19 -6.42 -7.10
N VAL A 156 7.50 -6.33 -6.87
CA VAL A 156 8.46 -5.80 -7.86
C VAL A 156 8.45 -6.64 -9.14
N TRP A 157 8.44 -7.96 -8.99
CA TRP A 157 8.36 -8.89 -10.11
C TRP A 157 7.09 -8.69 -10.93
N LEU A 158 5.94 -8.54 -10.29
CA LEU A 158 4.69 -8.24 -11.00
C LEU A 158 4.80 -6.93 -11.77
N TYR A 159 5.34 -5.88 -11.15
CA TYR A 159 5.50 -4.59 -11.79
C TYR A 159 6.39 -4.68 -13.03
N PHE A 160 7.51 -5.42 -12.94
CA PHE A 160 8.40 -5.63 -14.07
C PHE A 160 7.73 -6.38 -15.23
N ASN A 161 6.95 -7.43 -14.93
CA ASN A 161 6.18 -8.14 -15.96
C ASN A 161 5.09 -7.26 -16.60
N ALA A 162 4.52 -6.32 -15.84
CA ALA A 162 3.58 -5.34 -16.37
C ALA A 162 4.26 -4.29 -17.26
N LEU A 163 5.53 -3.97 -17.02
CA LEU A 163 6.31 -3.03 -17.82
C LEU A 163 6.79 -3.62 -19.16
N GLY A 164 6.99 -4.95 -19.20
CA GLY A 164 7.43 -5.67 -20.39
C GLY A 164 6.31 -6.15 -21.33
N ARG A 165 5.04 -5.88 -20.99
CA ARG A 165 3.86 -6.13 -21.84
C ARG A 165 3.38 -4.83 -22.46
#